data_AF-A0A142XFD7-F1
#
_entry.id   AF-A0A142XFD7-F1
#
_cell.length_a   1.000
_cell.length_b   1.000
_cell.length_c   1.000
_cell.angle_alpha   90.00
_cell.angle_beta   90.00
_cell.angle_gamma   90.00
#
_symmetry.space_group_name_H-M   'P 1'
#
loop_
_entity.id
_entity.type
_entity.pdbx_description
1 polymer ?
#
loop_
_entity_poly.entity_id
_entity_poly.type
_entity_poly.pdbx_seq_one_letter_code
_entity_poly.pdbx_strand_id
1 'polypeptide(L)'
;MEPPILLSLINLIASPEKYDGKLVIVQGFLSLAFEGTCLFLHREDCEYGLYQNACWVSVRHGDLTLDRAKQLHCQYVMLEGTFRREETGHMGVLQNGGICDVKRYQLRPRVRDTGSSLLTTTDTPKDGAN
;
A
#
# COMPACT_ATOMS: atom_id res chain seq x y z
N MET A 1 -5.73 -15.91 -17.97
CA MET A 1 -4.90 -14.90 -17.28
C MET A 1 -4.48 -15.48 -15.95
N GLU A 2 -3.21 -15.35 -15.57
CA GLU A 2 -2.74 -15.78 -14.25
C GLU A 2 -3.39 -14.94 -13.15
N PRO A 3 -3.68 -15.53 -11.96
CA PRO A 3 -4.22 -14.79 -10.84
C PRO A 3 -3.19 -13.79 -10.28
N PRO A 4 -3.63 -12.66 -9.69
CA PRO A 4 -2.73 -11.71 -9.06
C PRO A 4 -1.99 -12.33 -7.86
N ILE A 5 -0.73 -11.98 -7.69
CA ILE A 5 0.10 -12.44 -6.57
C ILE A 5 -0.05 -11.46 -5.41
N LEU A 6 -0.58 -11.92 -4.27
CA LEU A 6 -0.61 -11.15 -3.03
C LEU A 6 0.74 -11.24 -2.32
N LEU A 7 1.36 -10.10 -2.05
CA LEU A 7 2.70 -10.03 -1.44
C LEU A 7 2.90 -8.73 -0.66
N SER A 8 3.94 -8.70 0.19
CA SER A 8 4.36 -7.47 0.86
C SER A 8 5.13 -6.57 -0.10
N LEU A 9 5.00 -5.26 0.03
CA LEU A 9 5.79 -4.30 -0.74
C LEU A 9 7.32 -4.57 -0.60
N ILE A 10 7.78 -5.11 0.53
CA ILE A 10 9.17 -5.53 0.74
C ILE A 10 9.62 -6.56 -0.31
N ASN A 11 8.75 -7.50 -0.71
CA ASN A 11 9.09 -8.49 -1.72
C ASN A 11 9.38 -7.86 -3.08
N LEU A 12 8.69 -6.76 -3.44
CA LEU A 12 8.94 -6.02 -4.68
C LEU A 12 10.28 -5.30 -4.62
N ILE A 13 10.55 -4.62 -3.50
CA ILE A 13 11.78 -3.84 -3.30
C ILE A 13 13.01 -4.75 -3.24
N ALA A 14 12.94 -5.84 -2.48
CA ALA A 14 14.09 -6.72 -2.23
C ALA A 14 14.38 -7.71 -3.37
N SER A 15 13.45 -7.91 -4.32
CA SER A 15 13.61 -8.87 -5.41
C SER A 15 12.83 -8.46 -6.67
N PRO A 16 13.08 -7.26 -7.21
CA PRO A 16 12.25 -6.68 -8.26
C PRO A 16 12.23 -7.54 -9.54
N GLU A 17 13.34 -8.20 -9.88
CA GLU A 17 13.46 -9.04 -11.08
C GLU A 17 12.49 -10.24 -11.05
N LYS A 18 12.17 -10.74 -9.86
CA LYS A 18 11.26 -11.88 -9.68
C LYS A 18 9.81 -11.52 -10.01
N TYR A 19 9.45 -10.25 -9.89
CA TYR A 19 8.07 -9.78 -10.00
C TYR A 19 7.82 -8.88 -11.20
N ASP A 20 8.86 -8.57 -11.98
CA ASP A 20 8.74 -7.75 -13.18
C ASP A 20 7.72 -8.33 -14.18
N GLY A 21 6.81 -7.48 -14.63
CA GLY A 21 5.71 -7.83 -15.53
C GLY A 21 4.55 -8.61 -14.89
N LYS A 22 4.60 -8.92 -13.59
CA LYS A 22 3.55 -9.70 -12.91
C LYS A 22 2.44 -8.81 -12.37
N LEU A 23 1.22 -9.35 -12.40
CA LEU A 23 0.07 -8.75 -11.72
C LEU A 23 0.19 -9.02 -10.21
N VAL A 24 0.24 -7.97 -9.40
CA VAL A 24 0.47 -8.04 -7.96
C VAL A 24 -0.64 -7.32 -7.19
N ILE A 25 -0.87 -7.77 -5.97
CA ILE A 25 -1.65 -7.05 -4.96
C ILE A 25 -0.71 -6.74 -3.79
N VAL A 26 -0.57 -5.46 -3.47
CA VAL A 26 0.29 -4.99 -2.39
C VAL A 26 -0.41 -3.94 -1.55
N GLN A 27 0.08 -3.75 -0.33
CA GLN A 27 -0.43 -2.76 0.61
C GLN A 27 0.69 -1.83 1.06
N GLY A 28 0.33 -0.59 1.34
CA GLY A 28 1.28 0.43 1.80
C GLY A 28 0.59 1.76 2.04
N PHE A 29 1.39 2.77 2.37
CA PHE A 29 0.95 4.15 2.57
C PHE A 29 1.09 4.94 1.26
N LEU A 30 -0.02 5.38 0.69
CA LEU A 30 -0.06 6.06 -0.60
C LEU A 30 0.10 7.57 -0.41
N SER A 31 1.11 8.16 -1.06
CA SER A 31 1.27 9.59 -1.20
C SER A 31 1.05 9.98 -2.66
N LEU A 32 0.03 10.79 -2.90
CA LEU A 32 -0.29 11.38 -4.20
C LEU A 32 0.20 12.84 -4.20
N ALA A 33 1.36 13.13 -4.77
CA ALA A 33 1.89 14.48 -4.90
C ALA A 33 1.99 14.89 -6.37
N PHE A 34 2.06 16.20 -6.64
CA PHE A 34 2.25 16.71 -8.00
C PHE A 34 3.56 16.21 -8.62
N GLU A 35 4.61 16.12 -7.80
CA GLU A 35 5.94 15.64 -8.19
C GLU A 35 5.98 14.12 -8.41
N GLY A 36 4.96 13.39 -7.95
CA GLY A 36 4.89 11.96 -8.12
C GLY A 36 3.97 11.24 -7.15
N THR A 37 3.61 10.01 -7.52
CA THR A 37 2.83 9.12 -6.66
C THR A 37 3.68 7.97 -6.18
N CYS A 38 3.72 7.78 -4.86
CA CYS A 38 4.57 6.79 -4.21
C CYS A 38 3.74 5.94 -3.26
N LEU A 39 4.05 4.65 -3.19
CA LEU A 39 3.54 3.74 -2.18
C LEU A 39 4.69 3.39 -1.22
N PHE A 40 4.64 3.88 0.01
CA PHE A 40 5.62 3.64 1.06
C PHE A 40 5.25 2.42 1.91
N LEU A 41 6.24 1.81 2.56
CA LEU A 41 5.99 0.77 3.58
C LEU A 41 5.17 1.34 4.75
N HIS A 42 5.60 2.48 5.29
CA HIS A 42 4.97 3.16 6.41
C HIS A 42 4.70 4.65 6.15
N ARG A 43 3.83 5.22 6.98
CA ARG A 43 3.55 6.66 6.98
C ARG A 43 4.83 7.46 7.27
N GLU A 44 5.60 6.99 8.26
CA GLU A 44 6.81 7.63 8.72
C GLU A 44 7.87 7.65 7.59
N ASP A 45 7.95 6.60 6.77
CA ASP A 45 8.84 6.59 5.60
C ASP A 45 8.49 7.71 4.60
N CYS A 46 7.20 8.00 4.43
CA CYS A 46 6.75 9.12 3.61
C CYS A 46 7.11 10.47 4.26
N GLU A 47 6.95 10.60 5.57
CA GLU A 47 7.22 11.85 6.31
C GLU A 47 8.70 12.20 6.34
N TYR A 48 9.59 11.20 6.40
CA TYR A 48 11.04 11.37 6.36
C TYR A 48 11.64 11.27 4.95
N GLY A 49 10.82 11.03 3.91
CA GLY A 49 11.28 10.93 2.52
C GLY A 49 12.19 9.71 2.25
N LEU A 50 11.95 8.59 2.92
CA LEU A 50 12.73 7.35 2.78
C LEU A 50 12.28 6.58 1.52
N TYR A 51 12.64 7.11 0.36
CA TYR A 51 12.24 6.55 -0.95
C TYR A 51 12.73 5.11 -1.18
N GLN A 52 13.80 4.67 -0.49
CA GLN A 52 14.25 3.28 -0.52
C GLN A 52 13.19 2.30 0.04
N ASN A 53 12.26 2.80 0.85
CA ASN A 53 11.13 2.05 1.41
C ASN A 53 9.83 2.27 0.61
N ALA A 54 9.93 2.72 -0.64
CA ALA A 54 8.77 2.99 -1.49
C ALA A 54 8.92 2.44 -2.91
N CYS A 55 7.80 2.23 -3.57
CA CYS A 55 7.72 2.03 -5.02
C CYS A 55 6.92 3.16 -5.67
N TRP A 56 7.20 3.42 -6.94
CA TRP A 56 6.39 4.33 -7.74
C TRP A 56 4.98 3.75 -7.96
N VAL A 57 3.99 4.62 -8.14
CA VAL A 57 2.67 4.23 -8.63
C VAL A 57 2.37 5.09 -9.85
N SER A 58 2.30 4.46 -11.01
CA SER A 58 1.96 5.15 -12.26
C SER A 58 0.45 5.36 -12.31
N VAL A 59 -0.01 6.53 -11.90
CA VAL A 59 -1.40 6.97 -12.06
C VAL A 59 -1.54 7.66 -13.42
N ARG A 60 -2.36 7.10 -14.33
CA ARG A 60 -2.63 7.74 -15.63
C ARG A 60 -3.71 8.80 -15.50
N HIS A 61 -3.70 9.74 -16.44
CA HIS A 61 -4.75 10.75 -16.53
C HIS A 61 -6.11 10.07 -16.70
N GLY A 62 -7.04 10.34 -15.78
CA GLY A 62 -8.38 9.76 -15.76
C GLY A 62 -8.54 8.51 -14.88
N ASP A 63 -7.47 7.93 -14.35
CA ASP A 63 -7.56 6.74 -13.47
C ASP A 63 -8.20 7.08 -12.12
N LEU A 64 -8.00 8.30 -11.64
CA LEU A 64 -8.54 8.80 -10.38
C LEU A 64 -9.24 10.14 -10.60
N THR A 65 -10.47 10.27 -10.09
CA THR A 65 -11.11 11.58 -9.93
C THR A 65 -10.42 12.36 -8.81
N LEU A 66 -10.53 13.69 -8.83
CA LEU A 66 -9.92 14.54 -7.80
C LEU A 66 -10.42 14.17 -6.39
N ASP A 67 -11.72 13.90 -6.23
CA ASP A 67 -12.28 13.52 -4.93
C ASP A 67 -11.78 12.16 -4.47
N ARG A 68 -11.61 11.21 -5.40
CA ARG A 68 -11.06 9.91 -5.07
C ARG A 68 -9.57 10.00 -4.70
N ALA A 69 -8.81 10.83 -5.41
CA ALA A 69 -7.41 11.11 -5.08
C ALA A 69 -7.28 11.71 -3.66
N LYS A 70 -8.12 12.68 -3.30
CA LYS A 70 -8.14 13.25 -1.93
C LYS A 70 -8.44 12.21 -0.85
N GLN A 71 -9.33 11.26 -1.12
CA GLN A 71 -9.63 10.18 -0.17
C GLN A 71 -8.50 9.16 -0.01
N LEU A 72 -7.66 8.97 -1.02
CA LEU A 72 -6.58 7.98 -1.03
C LEU A 72 -5.23 8.58 -0.61
N HIS A 73 -5.05 9.89 -0.79
CA HIS A 73 -3.82 10.59 -0.45
C HIS A 73 -3.55 10.51 1.06
N CYS A 74 -2.31 10.17 1.42
CA CYS A 74 -1.86 9.98 2.78
C CYS A 74 -2.68 8.95 3.57
N GLN A 75 -3.09 7.86 2.90
CA GLN A 75 -3.80 6.75 3.51
C GLN A 75 -3.11 5.41 3.27
N TYR A 76 -3.38 4.44 4.15
CA TYR A 76 -3.06 3.05 3.84
C TYR A 76 -4.03 2.52 2.80
N VAL A 77 -3.49 1.91 1.74
CA VAL A 77 -4.25 1.38 0.63
C VAL A 77 -3.81 -0.04 0.30
N MET A 78 -4.64 -0.74 -0.46
CA MET A 78 -4.28 -1.91 -1.23
C MET A 78 -4.40 -1.57 -2.71
N LEU A 79 -3.34 -1.84 -3.45
CA LEU A 79 -3.28 -1.65 -4.90
C LEU A 79 -3.24 -3.00 -5.59
N GLU A 80 -3.94 -3.10 -6.71
CA GLU A 80 -3.79 -4.19 -7.66
C GLU A 80 -3.32 -3.62 -8.99
N GLY A 81 -2.16 -4.06 -9.47
CA GLY A 81 -1.56 -3.54 -10.70
C GLY A 81 -0.40 -4.40 -11.18
N THR A 82 0.21 -4.01 -12.28
CA THR A 82 1.37 -4.71 -12.86
C THR A 82 2.64 -4.11 -12.31
N PHE A 83 3.50 -4.91 -11.66
CA PHE A 83 4.80 -4.41 -11.23
C PHE A 83 5.78 -4.33 -12.40
N ARG A 84 6.50 -3.21 -12.51
CA ARG A 84 7.55 -2.97 -13.51
C ARG A 84 8.79 -2.49 -12.81
N ARG A 85 9.89 -3.23 -12.92
CA ARG A 85 11.14 -2.87 -12.22
C ARG A 85 11.76 -1.57 -12.76
N GLU A 86 11.55 -1.27 -14.05
CA GLU A 86 12.16 -0.12 -14.74
C GLU A 86 11.34 1.16 -14.57
N GLU A 87 10.13 1.05 -14.03
CA GLU A 87 9.28 2.20 -13.71
C GLU A 87 9.77 2.86 -12.43
N THR A 88 10.63 3.86 -12.58
CA THR A 88 11.32 4.53 -11.45
C THR A 88 10.83 5.97 -11.22
N GLY A 89 9.74 6.35 -11.87
CA GLY A 89 9.18 7.70 -11.85
C GLY A 89 9.96 8.70 -12.70
N HIS A 90 9.39 9.90 -12.89
CA HIS A 90 9.91 10.90 -13.85
C HIS A 90 11.34 11.39 -13.59
N MET A 91 11.82 11.30 -12.35
CA MET A 91 13.14 11.78 -11.95
C MET A 91 14.12 10.66 -11.58
N GLY A 92 13.74 9.38 -11.74
CA GLY A 92 14.58 8.23 -11.37
C GLY A 92 14.93 8.14 -9.88
N VAL A 93 14.22 8.88 -9.02
CA VAL A 93 14.48 8.98 -7.57
C VAL A 93 14.11 7.66 -6.86
N LEU A 94 13.20 6.89 -7.44
CA LEU A 94 12.75 5.61 -6.90
C LEU A 94 13.33 4.45 -7.69
N GLN A 95 14.43 3.88 -7.20
CA GLN A 95 15.12 2.76 -7.88
C GLN A 95 14.44 1.39 -7.65
N ASN A 96 13.32 1.34 -6.93
CA ASN A 96 12.66 0.11 -6.51
C ASN A 96 11.57 -0.38 -7.47
N GLY A 97 11.46 0.23 -8.66
CA GLY A 97 10.38 -0.04 -9.61
C GLY A 97 9.03 0.57 -9.20
N GLY A 98 8.01 0.22 -9.98
CA GLY A 98 6.71 0.87 -9.92
C GLY A 98 5.54 -0.04 -10.24
N ILE A 99 4.37 0.35 -9.73
CA ILE A 99 3.10 -0.31 -10.00
C ILE A 99 2.39 0.46 -11.11
N CYS A 100 2.26 -0.19 -12.25
CA CYS A 100 1.62 0.33 -13.45
C CYS A 100 0.23 -0.29 -13.63
N ASP A 101 -0.57 0.28 -14.54
CA ASP A 101 -1.88 -0.26 -14.95
C ASP A 101 -2.75 -0.64 -13.74
N VAL A 102 -2.82 0.24 -12.74
CA VAL A 102 -3.50 -0.05 -11.48
C VAL A 102 -4.99 -0.24 -11.75
N LYS A 103 -5.46 -1.46 -11.50
CA LYS A 103 -6.86 -1.87 -11.72
C LYS A 103 -7.75 -1.55 -10.53
N ARG A 104 -7.18 -1.44 -9.33
CA ARG A 104 -7.93 -1.24 -8.09
C ARG A 104 -7.14 -0.45 -7.07
N TYR A 105 -7.80 0.56 -6.51
CA TYR A 105 -7.37 1.34 -5.34
C TYR A 105 -8.37 1.13 -4.20
N GLN A 106 -7.97 0.40 -3.16
CA GLN A 106 -8.82 0.12 -2.01
C GLN A 106 -8.25 0.75 -0.75
N LEU A 107 -9.05 1.59 -0.08
CA LEU A 107 -8.69 2.14 1.23
C LEU A 107 -8.59 1.01 2.25
N ARG A 108 -7.55 1.03 3.10
CA ARG A 108 -7.40 0.12 4.22
C ARG A 108 -7.67 0.89 5.53
N PRO A 109 -8.87 0.73 6.11
CA PRO A 109 -9.16 1.35 7.40
C PRO A 109 -8.28 0.73 8.48
N ARG A 110 -8.04 1.47 9.56
CA ARG A 110 -7.36 0.90 10.72
C ARG A 110 -8.27 -0.14 11.34
N VAL A 111 -7.69 -1.26 11.77
CA VAL A 111 -8.43 -2.35 12.43
C VAL A 111 -9.22 -1.85 13.66
N ARG A 112 -8.68 -0.85 14.36
CA ARG A 112 -9.34 -0.21 15.51
C ARG A 112 -10.58 0.61 15.15
N ASP A 113 -10.66 1.11 13.91
CA ASP A 113 -11.78 1.93 13.43
C ASP A 113 -12.90 1.02 12.87
N THR A 114 -12.55 -0.18 12.43
CA THR A 114 -13.49 -1.24 12.04
C THR A 114 -13.97 -2.02 13.26
N GLY A 115 -14.63 -1.35 14.21
CA GLY A 115 -15.29 -1.89 15.42
C GLY A 115 -15.08 -3.38 15.68
N SER A 116 -13.86 -3.81 16.02
CA SER A 116 -13.59 -5.19 16.40
C SER A 116 -13.88 -5.30 17.89
N SER A 117 -15.07 -5.80 18.20
CA SER A 117 -15.40 -6.31 19.53
C SER A 117 -14.53 -7.54 19.79
N LEU A 118 -13.28 -7.32 20.18
CA LEU A 118 -12.40 -8.36 20.70
C LEU A 118 -11.82 -7.84 22.00
N LEU A 119 -12.66 -7.89 23.04
CA LEU A 119 -12.35 -8.00 24.47
C LEU A 119 -13.69 -8.15 25.24
N THR A 120 -14.37 -9.28 25.08
CA THR A 120 -15.28 -9.77 26.13
C THR A 120 -14.60 -10.96 26.78
N THR A 121 -13.71 -10.67 27.72
CA THR A 121 -13.37 -11.64 28.77
C THR A 121 -14.11 -11.15 30.00
N THR A 122 -15.32 -11.68 30.21
CA THR A 122 -15.94 -11.67 31.53
C THR A 122 -15.09 -12.60 32.39
N ASP A 123 -14.14 -12.04 33.12
CA ASP A 123 -13.51 -12.72 34.24
C ASP A 123 -14.35 -12.39 35.47
N THR A 124 -15.30 -13.26 35.79
CA THR A 124 -15.97 -13.25 37.09
C THR A 124 -15.08 -13.99 38.08
N PRO A 125 -14.65 -13.36 39.20
CA PRO A 125 -13.96 -14.11 40.24
C PRO A 125 -14.96 -15.08 40.87
N LYS A 126 -14.70 -16.38 40.73
CA LYS A 126 -15.24 -17.39 41.64
C LYS A 126 -14.36 -17.41 42.89
N ASP A 127 -14.59 -16.46 43.79
CA ASP A 127 -14.20 -16.67 45.18
C ASP A 127 -15.34 -17.35 45.91
N GLY A 128 -15.19 -18.67 46.00
CA GLY A 128 -15.83 -19.43 47.06
C GLY A 128 -15.10 -19.16 48.37
N ALA A 129 -15.82 -18.68 49.37
CA ALA A 129 -15.46 -18.80 50.76
C ALA A 129 -16.74 -18.98 51.57
N ASN A 130 -16.98 -20.25 51.90
CA ASN A 130 -17.53 -20.79 53.15
C ASN A 130 -18.47 -19.91 53.99
#